data_AF-A0A1B8H7Z1-F1
#
_entry.id   AF-A0A1B8H7Z1-F1
#
_cell.length_a   1.000
_cell.length_b   1.000
_cell.length_c   1.000
_cell.angle_alpha   90.00
_cell.angle_beta   90.00
_cell.angle_gamma   90.00
#
_symmetry.space_group_name_H-M   'P 1'
#
loop_
_entity.id
_entity.type
_entity.pdbx_description
1 polymer ?
#
loop_
_entity_poly.entity_id
_entity_poly.type
_entity_poly.pdbx_seq_one_letter_code
_entity_poly.pdbx_strand_id
1 'polypeptide(L)'
;MLNKTKDNVFLSDTEIHAFDELYDENYLLSKYICRENIDKLKKTAWFKRKKKWGIPFRYNDLTIIRESIRHHPDNWVDYLVETIRLSKSRYWNDWLITETYEYWLNNNYSDLNVLKKKYNKYTTARNQLSALIMLYKKNMTLIGGKRITQTEQKLADCNNNLSHLKMDIDTLSQSVPFTRRDFYDALRAAVYYNDKQKYTDIPEELKAVIDSILLLKENDNNEFLHKLLYQRNICLRGDILRWN
;
A
#
# COMPACT_ATOMS: atom_id res chain seq x y z
N MET A 1 35.11 12.64 -26.42
CA MET A 1 35.00 12.19 -25.02
C MET A 1 34.44 13.34 -24.21
N LEU A 2 33.18 13.26 -23.79
CA LEU A 2 32.52 14.31 -22.99
C LEU A 2 32.68 13.97 -21.51
N ASN A 3 33.23 14.93 -20.77
CA ASN A 3 33.58 14.82 -19.37
C ASN A 3 32.37 14.52 -18.47
N LYS A 4 32.58 13.51 -17.62
CA LYS A 4 31.87 13.25 -16.37
C LYS A 4 31.95 14.50 -15.48
N THR A 5 30.81 15.00 -15.01
CA THR A 5 30.55 15.57 -13.66
C THR A 5 29.24 16.38 -13.72
N LYS A 6 28.11 15.74 -13.40
CA LYS A 6 26.86 16.47 -13.10
C LYS A 6 26.17 15.92 -11.85
N ASP A 7 26.93 15.37 -10.90
CA ASP A 7 26.36 14.61 -9.78
C ASP A 7 26.59 15.15 -8.38
N ASN A 8 27.12 16.37 -8.20
CA ASN A 8 27.20 16.98 -6.87
C ASN A 8 26.51 18.33 -6.84
N VAL A 9 25.17 18.33 -6.89
CA VAL A 9 24.39 19.43 -6.31
C VAL A 9 24.08 19.02 -4.87
N PHE A 10 24.84 19.58 -3.93
CA PHE A 10 24.46 19.63 -2.52
C PHE A 10 23.45 20.79 -2.40
N LEU A 11 22.19 20.45 -2.11
CA LEU A 11 21.18 21.46 -1.80
C LEU A 11 21.33 21.83 -0.32
N SER A 12 21.23 23.10 0.01
CA SER A 12 21.40 23.57 1.39
C SER A 12 20.20 23.20 2.26
N ASP A 13 20.38 23.16 3.60
CA ASP A 13 19.28 22.90 4.56
C ASP A 13 18.09 23.87 4.41
N THR A 14 18.34 25.06 3.87
CA THR A 14 17.31 26.06 3.54
C THR A 14 16.44 25.65 2.36
N GLU A 15 17.00 24.95 1.37
CA GLU A 15 16.26 24.38 0.24
C GLU A 15 15.47 23.13 0.64
N ILE A 16 15.91 22.41 1.68
CA ILE A 16 15.23 21.24 2.26
C ILE A 16 13.92 21.65 2.96
N HIS A 17 13.88 22.78 3.66
CA HIS A 17 12.64 23.26 4.30
C HIS A 17 11.60 23.79 3.31
N ALA A 18 12.01 24.35 2.17
CA ALA A 18 11.11 24.69 1.06
C ALA A 18 10.64 23.47 0.25
N PHE A 19 11.24 22.29 0.48
CA PHE A 19 11.04 21.07 -0.31
C PHE A 19 9.72 20.36 -0.01
N ASP A 20 9.32 20.31 1.27
CA ASP A 20 8.16 19.54 1.73
C ASP A 20 6.81 20.22 1.39
N GLU A 21 6.81 21.50 0.99
CA GLU A 21 5.58 22.27 0.72
C GLU A 21 5.35 22.64 -0.76
N LEU A 22 6.37 22.57 -1.65
CA LEU A 22 6.31 23.25 -2.96
C LEU A 22 6.49 22.37 -4.21
N TYR A 23 6.99 21.13 -4.12
CA TYR A 23 7.45 20.39 -5.30
C TYR A 23 6.71 19.07 -5.56
N ASP A 24 6.19 18.92 -6.78
CA ASP A 24 5.63 17.67 -7.29
C ASP A 24 6.72 16.59 -7.45
N GLU A 25 6.42 15.36 -7.02
CA GLU A 25 7.32 14.20 -7.09
C GLU A 25 7.84 13.98 -8.51
N ASN A 26 6.99 14.09 -9.53
CA ASN A 26 7.42 13.85 -10.91
C ASN A 26 8.41 14.92 -11.40
N TYR A 27 8.21 16.17 -10.98
CA TYR A 27 9.14 17.25 -11.26
C TYR A 27 10.51 16.97 -10.61
N LEU A 28 10.53 16.57 -9.34
CA LEU A 28 11.76 16.27 -8.63
C LEU A 28 12.51 15.07 -9.22
N LEU A 29 11.81 13.97 -9.47
CA LEU A 29 12.41 12.79 -10.06
C LEU A 29 12.99 13.10 -11.45
N SER A 30 12.25 13.82 -12.30
CA SER A 30 12.73 14.16 -13.65
C SER A 30 13.91 15.15 -13.66
N LYS A 31 14.03 16.00 -12.64
CA LYS A 31 15.14 16.94 -12.50
C LYS A 31 16.44 16.28 -12.07
N TYR A 32 16.37 15.24 -11.24
CA TYR A 32 17.55 14.67 -10.56
C TYR A 32 17.85 13.20 -10.88
N ILE A 33 16.94 12.48 -11.55
CA ILE A 33 17.09 11.07 -11.88
C ILE A 33 16.86 10.86 -13.39
N CYS A 34 17.70 10.06 -14.03
CA CYS A 34 17.52 9.72 -15.45
C CYS A 34 16.23 8.93 -15.67
N ARG A 35 15.56 9.16 -16.81
CA ARG A 35 14.26 8.55 -17.15
C ARG A 35 14.24 7.02 -17.00
N GLU A 36 15.28 6.33 -17.44
CA GLU A 36 15.39 4.87 -17.31
C GLU A 36 15.36 4.40 -15.85
N ASN A 37 16.01 5.13 -14.95
CA ASN A 37 16.00 4.83 -13.52
C ASN A 37 14.65 5.20 -12.88
N ILE A 38 13.94 6.21 -13.37
CA ILE A 38 12.57 6.51 -12.94
C ILE A 38 11.63 5.35 -13.32
N ASP A 39 11.73 4.84 -14.54
CA ASP A 39 10.89 3.74 -15.00
C ASP A 39 11.17 2.44 -14.23
N LYS A 40 12.43 2.21 -13.83
CA LYS A 40 12.82 1.13 -12.90
C LYS A 40 12.25 1.38 -11.49
N LEU A 41 12.44 2.59 -10.93
CA LEU A 41 11.96 3.00 -9.61
C LEU A 41 10.47 2.71 -9.44
N LYS A 42 9.65 3.12 -10.41
CA LYS A 42 8.19 2.97 -10.39
C LYS A 42 7.72 1.52 -10.28
N LYS A 43 8.57 0.55 -10.64
CA LYS A 43 8.28 -0.88 -10.55
C LYS A 43 8.71 -1.51 -9.23
N THR A 44 9.59 -0.87 -8.46
CA THR A 44 10.12 -1.39 -7.20
C THR A 44 9.05 -1.54 -6.13
N ALA A 45 9.23 -2.50 -5.22
CA ALA A 45 8.35 -2.69 -4.07
C ALA A 45 8.40 -1.47 -3.13
N TRP A 46 9.57 -0.85 -2.97
CA TRP A 46 9.78 0.36 -2.18
C TRP A 46 8.88 1.52 -2.64
N PHE A 47 8.89 1.85 -3.94
CA PHE A 47 8.09 2.94 -4.47
C PHE A 47 6.60 2.61 -4.47
N LYS A 48 6.23 1.38 -4.86
CA LYS A 48 4.83 0.93 -4.84
C LYS A 48 4.23 0.97 -3.44
N ARG A 49 5.00 0.63 -2.39
CA ARG A 49 4.55 0.73 -1.00
C ARG A 49 4.24 2.18 -0.63
N LYS A 50 5.16 3.12 -0.91
CA LYS A 50 4.90 4.55 -0.64
C LYS A 50 3.64 5.04 -1.34
N LYS A 51 3.42 4.66 -2.60
CA LYS A 51 2.20 5.00 -3.34
C LYS A 51 0.94 4.35 -2.77
N LYS A 52 0.98 3.06 -2.42
CA LYS A 52 -0.16 2.35 -1.81
C LYS A 52 -0.61 3.05 -0.53
N TRP A 53 0.35 3.51 0.28
CA TRP A 53 0.09 4.07 1.61
C TRP A 53 0.04 5.59 1.66
N GLY A 54 0.08 6.26 0.50
CA GLY A 54 0.06 7.73 0.42
C GLY A 54 1.20 8.38 1.21
N ILE A 55 2.33 7.69 1.36
CA ILE A 55 3.50 8.20 2.08
C ILE A 55 4.09 9.31 1.22
N PRO A 56 4.17 10.56 1.72
CA PRO A 56 4.74 11.65 0.96
C PRO A 56 6.17 11.35 0.54
N PHE A 57 6.50 11.72 -0.70
CA PHE A 57 7.85 11.63 -1.22
C PHE A 57 8.67 12.79 -0.64
N ARG A 58 9.77 12.48 0.06
CA ARG A 58 10.57 13.45 0.81
C ARG A 58 11.93 13.70 0.16
N TYR A 59 12.64 14.72 0.62
CA TYR A 59 14.01 14.95 0.18
C TYR A 59 14.94 13.76 0.45
N ASN A 60 14.81 13.14 1.62
CA ASN A 60 15.61 11.97 1.99
C ASN A 60 15.39 10.79 1.03
N ASP A 61 14.19 10.66 0.46
CA ASP A 61 13.90 9.63 -0.54
C ASP A 61 14.73 9.81 -1.81
N LEU A 62 14.81 11.06 -2.30
CA LEU A 62 15.65 11.39 -3.44
C LEU A 62 17.13 11.12 -3.14
N THR A 63 17.58 11.43 -1.93
CA THR A 63 18.96 11.16 -1.48
C THR A 63 19.24 9.66 -1.48
N ILE A 64 18.35 8.85 -0.90
CA ILE A 64 18.49 7.37 -0.89
C ILE A 64 18.59 6.83 -2.31
N ILE A 65 17.73 7.29 -3.23
CA ILE A 65 17.74 6.83 -4.63
C ILE A 65 19.07 7.20 -5.30
N ARG A 66 19.52 8.46 -5.16
CA ARG A 66 20.77 8.94 -5.79
C ARG A 66 21.99 8.20 -5.25
N GLU A 67 22.09 8.06 -3.93
CA GLU A 67 23.21 7.36 -3.32
C GLU A 67 23.20 5.87 -3.66
N SER A 68 22.02 5.24 -3.76
CA SER A 68 21.91 3.84 -4.21
C SER A 68 22.40 3.68 -5.66
N ILE A 69 21.97 4.56 -6.57
CA ILE A 69 22.42 4.56 -7.98
C ILE A 69 23.94 4.78 -8.06
N ARG A 70 24.47 5.70 -7.26
CA ARG A 70 25.90 6.04 -7.28
C ARG A 70 26.78 4.88 -6.84
N HIS A 71 26.41 4.19 -5.76
CA HIS A 71 27.25 3.14 -5.18
C HIS A 71 26.98 1.74 -5.77
N HIS A 72 25.78 1.51 -6.31
CA HIS A 72 25.32 0.20 -6.78
C HIS A 72 24.64 0.30 -8.16
N PRO A 73 25.28 0.84 -9.20
CA PRO A 73 24.62 1.20 -10.46
C PRO A 73 23.85 0.07 -11.15
N ASP A 74 24.29 -1.18 -11.00
CA ASP A 74 23.67 -2.34 -11.65
C ASP A 74 22.45 -2.88 -10.90
N ASN A 75 22.39 -2.73 -9.57
CA ASN A 75 21.36 -3.33 -8.70
C ASN A 75 20.86 -2.39 -7.58
N TRP A 76 20.97 -1.07 -7.78
CA TRP A 76 20.63 -0.04 -6.80
C TRP A 76 19.21 -0.15 -6.22
N VAL A 77 18.28 -0.74 -6.97
CA VAL A 77 16.90 -0.97 -6.53
C VAL A 77 16.80 -1.86 -5.28
N ASP A 78 17.76 -2.76 -5.07
CA ASP A 78 17.83 -3.66 -3.91
C ASP A 78 18.32 -2.95 -2.64
N TYR A 79 18.90 -1.75 -2.80
CA TYR A 79 19.41 -0.91 -1.72
C TYR A 79 18.40 0.19 -1.30
N LEU A 80 17.23 0.23 -1.94
CA LEU A 80 16.15 1.12 -1.52
C LEU A 80 15.49 0.58 -0.25
N VAL A 81 15.83 1.19 0.87
CA VAL A 81 15.41 0.78 2.20
C VAL A 81 14.84 1.97 2.98
N GLU A 82 14.06 1.68 4.02
CA GLU A 82 13.53 2.71 4.91
C GLU A 82 13.91 2.50 6.37
N THR A 83 14.10 3.61 7.09
CA THR A 83 14.04 3.59 8.56
C THR A 83 12.62 3.97 8.99
N ILE A 84 11.83 2.97 9.35
CA ILE A 84 10.42 3.10 9.67
C ILE A 84 10.26 3.32 11.17
N ARG A 85 9.88 4.53 11.56
CA ARG A 85 9.57 4.90 12.95
C ARG A 85 8.07 4.77 13.22
N LEU A 86 7.68 3.73 13.95
CA LEU A 86 6.28 3.39 14.17
C LEU A 86 5.55 4.40 15.07
N SER A 87 6.22 5.00 16.06
CA SER A 87 5.57 5.97 16.97
C SER A 87 5.27 7.33 16.32
N LYS A 88 5.95 7.66 15.21
CA LYS A 88 5.97 9.04 14.66
C LYS A 88 5.09 9.27 13.44
N SER A 89 4.51 8.23 12.85
CA SER A 89 3.76 8.37 11.61
C SER A 89 2.51 7.52 11.60
N ARG A 90 1.37 8.19 11.41
CA ARG A 90 0.08 7.54 11.19
C ARG A 90 0.11 6.63 9.96
N TYR A 91 0.80 7.03 8.88
CA TYR A 91 0.92 6.22 7.67
C TYR A 91 1.59 4.87 7.92
N TRP A 92 2.62 4.83 8.78
CA TRP A 92 3.31 3.60 9.12
C TRP A 92 2.50 2.71 10.06
N ASN A 93 1.75 3.29 11.00
CA ASN A 93 0.81 2.51 11.82
C ASN A 93 -0.33 1.93 10.98
N ASP A 94 -0.94 2.74 10.10
CA ASP A 94 -2.02 2.29 9.22
C ASP A 94 -1.54 1.21 8.24
N TRP A 95 -0.32 1.35 7.70
CA TRP A 95 0.37 0.32 6.90
C TRP A 95 0.53 -0.97 7.68
N LEU A 96 1.20 -0.93 8.83
CA LEU A 96 1.53 -2.12 9.61
C LEU A 96 0.26 -2.88 10.00
N ILE A 97 -0.74 -2.16 10.52
CA ILE A 97 -1.99 -2.76 10.99
C ILE A 97 -2.77 -3.36 9.84
N THR A 98 -2.89 -2.63 8.72
CA THR A 98 -3.67 -3.10 7.60
C THR A 98 -3.00 -4.26 6.89
N GLU A 99 -1.72 -4.18 6.54
CA GLU A 99 -1.03 -5.27 5.84
C GLU A 99 -0.97 -6.54 6.69
N THR A 100 -0.73 -6.41 7.99
CA THR A 100 -0.69 -7.57 8.89
C THR A 100 -2.06 -8.22 9.02
N TYR A 101 -3.12 -7.42 9.17
CA TYR A 101 -4.48 -7.93 9.20
C TYR A 101 -4.90 -8.54 7.86
N GLU A 102 -4.60 -7.89 6.73
CA GLU A 102 -4.89 -8.42 5.40
C GLU A 102 -4.16 -9.73 5.13
N TYR A 103 -2.91 -9.86 5.57
CA TYR A 103 -2.15 -11.11 5.50
C TYR A 103 -2.85 -12.23 6.28
N TRP A 104 -3.18 -11.98 7.55
CA TRP A 104 -3.90 -12.94 8.39
C TRP A 104 -5.26 -13.33 7.77
N LEU A 105 -6.03 -12.34 7.31
CA LEU A 105 -7.33 -12.56 6.68
C LEU A 105 -7.19 -13.39 5.40
N ASN A 106 -6.16 -13.16 4.59
CA ASN A 106 -5.94 -13.92 3.37
C ASN A 106 -5.53 -15.36 3.64
N ASN A 107 -4.79 -15.62 4.72
CA ASN A 107 -4.38 -16.98 5.09
C ASN A 107 -5.54 -17.81 5.66
N ASN A 108 -6.41 -17.17 6.45
CA ASN A 108 -7.47 -17.87 7.17
C ASN A 108 -8.84 -17.81 6.46
N TYR A 109 -9.04 -16.81 5.60
CA TYR A 109 -10.30 -16.52 4.89
C TYR A 109 -10.03 -16.17 3.42
N SER A 110 -9.20 -16.96 2.75
CA SER A 110 -8.76 -16.70 1.37
C SER A 110 -9.92 -16.51 0.38
N ASP A 111 -11.02 -17.25 0.56
CA ASP A 111 -12.23 -17.15 -0.25
C ASP A 111 -12.86 -15.75 -0.20
N LEU A 112 -12.77 -15.06 0.95
CA LEU A 112 -13.26 -13.70 1.08
C LEU A 112 -12.50 -12.73 0.17
N ASN A 113 -11.20 -12.93 0.02
CA ASN A 113 -10.38 -12.13 -0.90
C ASN A 113 -10.71 -12.46 -2.36
N VAL A 114 -10.95 -13.74 -2.69
CA VAL A 114 -11.38 -14.14 -4.04
C VAL A 114 -12.71 -13.47 -4.40
N LEU A 115 -13.69 -13.49 -3.49
CA LEU A 115 -14.98 -12.83 -3.68
C LEU A 115 -14.84 -11.31 -3.83
N LYS A 116 -14.07 -10.65 -2.96
CA LYS A 116 -13.81 -9.19 -3.06
C LYS A 116 -13.13 -8.81 -4.38
N LYS A 117 -12.15 -9.59 -4.85
CA LYS A 117 -11.51 -9.39 -6.16
C LYS A 117 -12.50 -9.56 -7.30
N LYS A 118 -13.37 -10.58 -7.24
CA LYS A 118 -14.42 -10.80 -8.23
C LYS A 118 -15.41 -9.64 -8.23
N TYR A 119 -15.88 -9.21 -7.06
CA TYR A 119 -16.76 -8.06 -6.90
C TYR A 119 -16.18 -6.79 -7.55
N ASN A 120 -14.92 -6.46 -7.26
CA ASN A 120 -14.24 -5.30 -7.85
C ASN A 120 -14.14 -5.36 -9.39
N LYS A 121 -13.90 -6.55 -9.95
CA LYS A 121 -13.93 -6.75 -11.42
C LYS A 121 -15.31 -6.45 -11.99
N TYR A 122 -16.37 -6.96 -11.36
CA TYR A 122 -17.75 -6.68 -11.78
C TYR A 122 -18.13 -5.20 -11.59
N THR A 123 -17.65 -4.53 -10.53
CA THR A 123 -17.87 -3.08 -10.36
C THR A 123 -17.24 -2.28 -11.49
N THR A 124 -16.03 -2.68 -11.91
CA THR A 124 -15.33 -2.05 -13.05
C THR A 124 -16.11 -2.29 -14.34
N ALA A 125 -16.54 -3.53 -14.60
CA ALA A 125 -17.34 -3.87 -15.77
C ALA A 125 -18.68 -3.10 -15.79
N ARG A 126 -19.38 -2.98 -14.66
CA ARG A 126 -20.60 -2.19 -14.50
C ARG A 126 -20.37 -0.72 -14.89
N ASN A 127 -19.30 -0.11 -14.39
CA ASN A 127 -18.97 1.28 -14.69
C ASN A 127 -18.66 1.49 -16.19
N GLN A 128 -17.94 0.55 -16.81
CA GLN A 128 -17.66 0.56 -18.25
C GLN A 128 -18.93 0.39 -19.09
N LEU A 129 -19.81 -0.55 -18.71
CA LEU A 129 -21.11 -0.76 -19.38
C LEU A 129 -22.00 0.48 -19.27
N SER A 130 -22.07 1.10 -18.10
CA SER A 130 -22.82 2.34 -17.88
C SER A 130 -22.31 3.47 -18.79
N ALA A 131 -21.00 3.70 -18.82
CA ALA A 131 -20.39 4.69 -19.70
C ALA A 131 -20.64 4.38 -21.19
N LEU A 132 -20.58 3.10 -21.57
CA LEU A 132 -20.85 2.66 -22.95
C LEU A 132 -22.30 2.92 -23.37
N ILE A 133 -23.27 2.64 -22.48
CA ILE A 133 -24.68 2.95 -22.73
C ILE A 133 -24.88 4.46 -22.92
N MET A 134 -24.26 5.30 -22.08
CA MET A 134 -24.31 6.75 -22.24
C MET A 134 -23.77 7.18 -23.61
N LEU A 135 -22.64 6.60 -24.05
CA LEU A 135 -22.06 6.88 -25.36
C LEU A 135 -22.98 6.44 -26.51
N TYR A 136 -23.57 5.26 -26.41
CA TYR A 136 -24.46 4.74 -27.46
C TYR A 136 -25.76 5.54 -27.56
N LYS A 137 -26.34 5.96 -26.43
CA LYS A 137 -27.53 6.83 -26.43
C LYS A 137 -27.27 8.17 -27.11
N LYS A 138 -26.07 8.75 -26.95
CA LYS A 138 -25.66 9.97 -27.68
C LYS A 138 -25.49 9.77 -29.20
N ASN A 139 -25.22 8.54 -29.64
CA ASN A 139 -24.95 8.21 -31.04
C ASN A 139 -25.99 7.21 -31.60
N MET A 140 -27.23 7.31 -31.14
CA MET A 140 -28.26 6.30 -31.38
C MET A 140 -28.52 6.02 -32.87
N THR A 141 -28.44 7.05 -33.72
CA THR A 141 -28.61 6.95 -35.17
C THR A 141 -27.56 6.07 -35.86
N LEU A 142 -26.32 6.04 -35.33
CA LEU A 142 -25.22 5.25 -35.87
C LEU A 142 -25.15 3.84 -35.26
N ILE A 143 -25.50 3.71 -33.97
CA ILE A 143 -25.31 2.46 -33.21
C ILE A 143 -26.53 1.53 -33.30
N GLY A 144 -27.73 2.11 -33.41
CA GLY A 144 -29.00 1.39 -33.42
C GLY A 144 -29.48 0.94 -32.03
N GLY A 145 -30.80 0.97 -31.82
CA GLY A 145 -31.43 0.67 -30.52
C GLY A 145 -31.14 -0.74 -29.99
N LYS A 146 -31.02 -1.74 -30.86
CA LYS A 146 -30.74 -3.14 -30.47
C LYS A 146 -29.44 -3.29 -29.67
N ARG A 147 -28.37 -2.59 -30.05
CA ARG A 147 -27.08 -2.64 -29.33
C ARG A 147 -27.16 -1.97 -27.96
N ILE A 148 -27.96 -0.91 -27.83
CA ILE A 148 -28.23 -0.25 -26.55
C ILE A 148 -28.93 -1.23 -25.62
N THR A 149 -30.04 -1.84 -26.06
CA THR A 149 -30.80 -2.80 -25.25
C THR A 149 -29.97 -4.02 -24.84
N GLN A 150 -29.15 -4.58 -25.74
CA GLN A 150 -28.23 -5.67 -25.39
C GLN A 150 -27.21 -5.26 -24.33
N THR A 151 -26.71 -4.02 -24.38
CA THR A 151 -25.74 -3.52 -23.39
C THR A 151 -26.43 -3.23 -22.05
N GLU A 152 -27.66 -2.74 -22.07
CA GLU A 152 -28.51 -2.58 -20.88
C GLU A 152 -28.81 -3.91 -20.21
N GLN A 153 -29.09 -4.97 -20.98
CA GLN A 153 -29.27 -6.32 -20.43
C GLN A 153 -27.99 -6.82 -19.75
N LYS A 154 -26.82 -6.67 -20.40
CA LYS A 154 -25.53 -7.03 -19.78
C LYS A 154 -25.27 -6.24 -18.49
N LEU A 155 -25.67 -4.97 -18.44
CA LEU A 155 -25.57 -4.16 -17.23
C LEU A 155 -26.49 -4.71 -16.12
N ALA A 156 -27.72 -5.10 -16.45
CA ALA A 156 -28.65 -5.72 -15.51
C ALA A 156 -28.10 -7.04 -14.95
N ASP A 157 -27.60 -7.93 -15.81
CA ASP A 157 -26.96 -9.18 -15.40
C ASP A 157 -25.72 -8.93 -14.51
N CYS A 158 -24.94 -7.90 -14.85
CA CYS A 158 -23.79 -7.48 -14.06
C CYS A 158 -24.20 -6.98 -12.66
N ASN A 159 -25.30 -6.21 -12.56
CA ASN A 159 -25.82 -5.73 -11.29
C ASN A 159 -26.37 -6.88 -10.43
N ASN A 160 -27.06 -7.85 -11.03
CA ASN A 160 -27.53 -9.04 -10.31
C ASN A 160 -26.36 -9.84 -9.73
N ASN A 161 -25.32 -10.07 -10.53
CA ASN A 161 -24.09 -10.72 -10.05
C ASN A 161 -23.40 -9.94 -8.91
N LEU A 162 -23.38 -8.59 -8.98
CA LEU A 162 -22.85 -7.77 -7.89
C LEU A 162 -23.66 -7.92 -6.61
N SER A 163 -24.99 -7.95 -6.69
CA SER A 163 -25.86 -8.15 -5.52
C SER A 163 -25.60 -9.50 -4.86
N HIS A 164 -25.52 -10.58 -5.64
CA HIS A 164 -25.19 -11.91 -5.11
C HIS A 164 -23.80 -11.95 -4.47
N LEU A 165 -22.77 -11.44 -5.16
CA LEU A 165 -21.42 -11.38 -4.60
C LEU A 165 -21.35 -10.53 -3.33
N LYS A 166 -22.15 -9.47 -3.23
CA LYS A 166 -22.22 -8.65 -2.02
C LYS A 166 -22.79 -9.44 -0.85
N MET A 167 -23.88 -10.19 -1.07
CA MET A 167 -24.45 -11.08 -0.06
C MET A 167 -23.43 -12.14 0.39
N ASP A 168 -22.76 -12.81 -0.55
CA ASP A 168 -21.74 -13.82 -0.24
C ASP A 168 -20.58 -13.24 0.58
N ILE A 169 -20.11 -12.04 0.21
CA ILE A 169 -19.07 -11.31 0.95
C ILE A 169 -19.55 -10.98 2.35
N ASP A 170 -20.78 -10.52 2.52
CA ASP A 170 -21.31 -10.11 3.82
C ASP A 170 -21.49 -11.32 4.74
N THR A 171 -22.07 -12.42 4.24
CA THR A 171 -22.18 -13.69 4.96
C THR A 171 -20.81 -14.22 5.38
N LEU A 172 -19.84 -14.26 4.47
CA LEU A 172 -18.51 -14.75 4.81
C LEU A 172 -17.77 -13.79 5.76
N SER A 173 -17.99 -12.47 5.64
CA SER A 173 -17.41 -11.49 6.56
C SER A 173 -17.95 -11.65 7.99
N GLN A 174 -19.20 -12.09 8.17
CA GLN A 174 -19.76 -12.40 9.49
C GLN A 174 -19.10 -13.62 10.16
N SER A 175 -18.51 -14.52 9.38
CA SER A 175 -17.75 -15.67 9.92
C SER A 175 -16.36 -15.30 10.43
N VAL A 176 -15.86 -14.10 10.09
CA VAL A 176 -14.58 -13.61 10.58
C VAL A 176 -14.80 -13.15 12.03
N PRO A 177 -14.17 -13.79 13.03
CA PRO A 177 -14.44 -13.53 14.46
C PRO A 177 -13.91 -12.18 14.94
N PHE A 178 -13.23 -11.46 14.05
CA PHE A 178 -12.31 -10.42 14.44
C PHE A 178 -12.08 -9.44 13.30
N THR A 179 -12.22 -8.14 13.57
CA THR A 179 -12.06 -7.10 12.55
C THR A 179 -10.70 -6.39 12.64
N ARG A 180 -10.34 -5.68 11.57
CA ARG A 180 -9.16 -4.80 11.57
C ARG A 180 -9.24 -3.73 12.67
N ARG A 181 -10.46 -3.29 13.02
CA ARG A 181 -10.66 -2.27 14.05
C ARG A 181 -10.32 -2.83 15.42
N ASP A 182 -10.78 -4.04 15.69
CA ASP A 182 -10.46 -4.75 16.93
C ASP A 182 -8.95 -4.94 17.07
N PHE A 183 -8.25 -5.23 15.96
CA PHE A 183 -6.77 -5.30 15.95
C PHE A 183 -6.10 -3.97 16.28
N TYR A 184 -6.59 -2.89 15.68
CA TYR A 184 -6.11 -1.55 15.96
C TYR A 184 -6.29 -1.21 17.44
N ASP A 185 -7.46 -1.48 18.01
CA ASP A 185 -7.78 -1.15 19.39
C ASP A 185 -6.99 -2.00 20.39
N ALA A 186 -6.77 -3.29 20.08
CA ALA A 186 -5.91 -4.19 20.85
C ALA A 186 -4.44 -3.73 20.85
N LEU A 187 -3.89 -3.42 19.67
CA LEU A 187 -2.54 -2.85 19.56
C LEU A 187 -2.44 -1.55 20.36
N ARG A 188 -3.45 -0.69 20.26
CA ARG A 188 -3.44 0.60 20.97
C ARG A 188 -3.46 0.39 22.49
N ALA A 189 -4.29 -0.52 22.97
CA ALA A 189 -4.38 -0.91 24.38
C ALA A 189 -3.05 -1.42 24.92
N ALA A 190 -2.45 -2.40 24.24
CA ALA A 190 -1.21 -3.01 24.66
C ALA A 190 -0.05 -2.01 24.61
N VAL A 191 0.13 -1.34 23.48
CA VAL A 191 1.34 -0.54 23.22
C VAL A 191 1.31 0.83 23.90
N TYR A 192 0.15 1.49 23.99
CA TYR A 192 0.08 2.85 24.57
C TYR A 192 -0.45 2.89 26.00
N TYR A 193 -1.29 1.93 26.40
CA TYR A 193 -1.94 1.94 27.72
C TYR A 193 -1.45 0.83 28.64
N ASN A 194 -0.54 -0.04 28.18
CA ASN A 194 -0.04 -1.20 28.93
C ASN A 194 -1.16 -2.11 29.47
N ASP A 195 -2.30 -2.13 28.76
CA ASP A 195 -3.48 -2.90 29.13
C ASP A 195 -3.46 -4.23 28.39
N LYS A 196 -2.88 -5.24 29.04
CA LYS A 196 -2.71 -6.59 28.48
C LYS A 196 -3.98 -7.44 28.51
N GLN A 197 -5.06 -6.99 29.16
CA GLN A 197 -6.32 -7.74 29.22
C GLN A 197 -7.11 -7.64 27.90
N LYS A 198 -6.76 -6.70 27.01
CA LYS A 198 -7.54 -6.37 25.80
C LYS A 198 -7.20 -7.16 24.54
N TYR A 199 -6.38 -8.21 24.62
CA TYR A 199 -6.05 -8.99 23.44
C TYR A 199 -6.21 -10.50 23.56
N THR A 200 -6.92 -11.03 24.57
CA THR A 200 -7.23 -12.48 24.68
C THR A 200 -7.90 -13.05 23.44
N ASP A 201 -8.82 -12.30 22.85
CA ASP A 201 -9.63 -12.72 21.69
C ASP A 201 -8.93 -12.48 20.34
N ILE A 202 -7.69 -11.98 20.35
CA ILE A 202 -6.90 -11.76 19.15
C ILE A 202 -6.28 -13.09 18.71
N PRO A 203 -6.30 -13.43 17.40
CA PRO A 203 -5.56 -14.57 16.88
C PRO A 203 -4.07 -14.54 17.25
N GLU A 204 -3.48 -15.68 17.60
CA GLU A 204 -2.07 -15.80 18.02
C GLU A 204 -1.08 -15.19 17.01
N GLU A 205 -1.33 -15.34 15.71
CA GLU A 205 -0.48 -14.76 14.66
C GLU A 205 -0.41 -13.23 14.68
N LEU A 206 -1.48 -12.58 15.15
CA LEU A 206 -1.60 -11.12 15.29
C LEU A 206 -1.11 -10.66 16.67
N LYS A 207 -1.33 -11.47 17.73
CA LYS A 207 -0.70 -11.24 19.06
C LYS A 207 0.82 -11.20 18.95
N ALA A 208 1.41 -12.14 18.22
CA ALA A 208 2.85 -12.17 17.97
C ALA A 208 3.38 -10.85 17.40
N VAL A 209 2.61 -10.16 16.54
CA VAL A 209 2.99 -8.84 16.01
C VAL A 209 2.95 -7.78 17.09
N ILE A 210 1.90 -7.75 17.93
CA ILE A 210 1.78 -6.81 19.05
C ILE A 210 2.94 -7.01 20.03
N ASP A 211 3.23 -8.25 20.42
CA ASP A 211 4.34 -8.59 21.33
C ASP A 211 5.69 -8.17 20.74
N SER A 212 5.89 -8.35 19.43
CA SER A 212 7.09 -7.88 18.73
C SER A 212 7.25 -6.36 18.78
N ILE A 213 6.15 -5.61 18.67
CA ILE A 213 6.15 -4.14 18.76
C ILE A 213 6.45 -3.68 20.20
N LEU A 214 5.93 -4.39 21.20
CA LEU A 214 6.25 -4.11 22.61
C LEU A 214 7.75 -4.29 22.88
N LEU A 215 8.35 -5.36 22.39
CA LEU A 215 9.81 -5.56 22.47
C LEU A 215 10.55 -4.42 21.76
N LEU A 216 10.17 -4.08 20.53
CA LEU A 216 10.76 -2.95 19.81
C LEU A 216 10.68 -1.64 20.60
N LYS A 217 9.58 -1.39 21.32
CA LYS A 217 9.39 -0.20 22.15
C LYS A 217 10.26 -0.21 23.42
N GLU A 218 10.41 -1.37 24.06
CA GLU A 218 11.07 -1.50 25.35
C GLU A 218 12.61 -1.52 25.23
N ASN A 219 13.15 -2.11 24.16
CA ASN A 219 14.58 -2.35 24.03
C ASN A 219 15.13 -2.20 22.60
N ASP A 220 14.39 -1.54 21.70
CA ASP A 220 14.76 -1.34 20.28
C ASP A 220 15.07 -2.67 19.53
N ASN A 221 14.55 -3.81 20.00
CA ASN A 221 14.70 -5.08 19.30
C ASN A 221 13.81 -5.16 18.05
N ASN A 222 14.42 -4.84 16.91
CA ASN A 222 13.80 -4.90 15.58
C ASN A 222 13.76 -6.32 14.97
N GLU A 223 14.61 -7.25 15.40
CA GLU A 223 14.88 -8.48 14.64
C GLU A 223 13.62 -9.34 14.47
N PHE A 224 12.87 -9.54 15.55
CA PHE A 224 11.70 -10.42 15.52
C PHE A 224 10.54 -9.82 14.70
N LEU A 225 10.24 -8.53 14.90
CA LEU A 225 9.21 -7.84 14.11
C LEU A 225 9.60 -7.79 12.62
N HIS A 226 10.84 -7.42 12.31
CA HIS A 226 11.32 -7.34 10.94
C HIS A 226 11.24 -8.68 10.24
N LYS A 227 11.75 -9.74 10.86
CA LYS A 227 11.70 -11.10 10.31
C LYS A 227 10.27 -11.53 10.00
N LEU A 228 9.35 -11.27 10.94
CA LEU A 228 7.94 -11.60 10.78
C LEU A 228 7.31 -10.81 9.62
N LEU A 229 7.54 -9.51 9.52
CA LEU A 229 7.00 -8.70 8.42
C LEU A 229 7.63 -9.04 7.07
N TYR A 230 8.92 -9.35 7.04
CA TYR A 230 9.64 -9.69 5.81
C TYR A 230 9.18 -11.03 5.24
N GLN A 231 9.04 -12.06 6.09
CA GLN A 231 8.51 -13.37 5.68
C GLN A 231 7.09 -13.28 5.10
N ARG A 232 6.32 -12.28 5.53
CA ARG A 232 4.96 -12.00 5.07
C ARG A 232 4.91 -11.06 3.85
N ASN A 233 6.06 -10.68 3.29
CA ASN A 233 6.20 -9.67 2.22
C ASN A 233 5.57 -8.30 2.56
N ILE A 234 5.53 -7.94 3.85
CA ILE A 234 4.97 -6.67 4.33
C ILE A 234 6.05 -5.58 4.30
N CYS A 235 7.26 -5.89 4.76
CA CYS A 235 8.42 -5.00 4.69
C CYS A 235 9.49 -5.52 3.72
N LEU A 236 10.47 -4.67 3.42
CA LEU A 236 11.62 -4.99 2.58
C LEU A 236 12.77 -5.53 3.43
N ARG A 237 13.64 -6.32 2.81
CA ARG A 237 14.77 -6.97 3.47
C ARG A 237 15.65 -6.01 4.25
N GLY A 238 15.94 -4.84 3.69
CA GLY A 238 16.83 -3.86 4.31
C GLY A 238 16.13 -2.79 5.13
N ASP A 239 14.80 -2.84 5.28
CA ASP A 239 14.09 -1.90 6.16
C ASP A 239 14.56 -2.05 7.60
N ILE A 240 14.59 -0.94 8.32
CA ILE A 240 14.92 -0.88 9.75
C ILE A 240 13.68 -0.37 10.47
N LEU A 241 13.08 -1.17 11.34
CA LEU A 241 11.96 -0.72 12.17
C LEU A 241 12.52 -0.15 13.47
N ARG A 242 11.95 0.97 13.90
CA ARG A 242 12.24 1.61 15.18
C ARG A 242 10.95 2.02 15.84
N TRP A 243 10.95 2.06 17.16
CA TRP A 243 9.87 2.71 17.87
C TRP A 243 9.95 4.24 17.68
N ASN A 244 11.11 4.86 17.98
CA ASN A 244 11.35 6.32 17.92
C ASN A 244 12.35 6.82 16.86
#